data_AF-E5AP67-F1
#
_entry.id   AF-E5AP67-F1
#
_cell.length_a   1.000
_cell.length_b   1.000
_cell.length_c   1.000
_cell.angle_alpha   90.00
_cell.angle_beta   90.00
_cell.angle_gamma   90.00
#
_symmetry.space_group_name_H-M   'P 1'
#
loop_
_entity.id
_entity.type
_entity.pdbx_description
1 polymer ?
#
loop_
_entity_poly.entity_id
_entity_poly.type
_entity_poly.pdbx_seq_one_letter_code
_entity_poly.pdbx_strand_id
1 'polypeptide(L)'
;MSVTLDAGCHLDVPPEHEHEHEHEHEHEHEHEHEQGAVYLVDGELDVDGTAIESAQMAVLDAGTVAQLSSAGDARVMLAGGVPLDGERLIHWNFVSSSREKIERAQQAWRQQTMDKVPGETKWAPLPDR
;
A
#
# COMPACT_ATOMS: atom_id res chain seq x y z
N MET A 1 22.40 -4.39 2.24
CA MET A 1 21.61 -5.26 3.15
C MET A 1 20.52 -5.94 2.32
N SER A 2 20.11 -7.17 2.65
CA SER A 2 19.04 -7.88 1.93
C SER A 2 18.02 -8.39 2.94
N VAL A 3 16.74 -8.19 2.64
CA VAL A 3 15.60 -8.63 3.45
C VAL A 3 14.56 -9.24 2.53
N THR A 4 13.78 -10.19 3.04
CA THR A 4 12.68 -10.78 2.29
C THR A 4 11.36 -10.15 2.70
N LEU A 5 10.49 -9.94 1.72
CA LEU A 5 9.17 -9.39 1.91
C LEU A 5 8.15 -10.33 1.29
N ASP A 6 7.22 -10.86 2.08
CA ASP A 6 6.10 -11.60 1.51
C ASP A 6 5.00 -10.66 1.00
N ALA A 7 4.06 -11.19 0.22
CA ALA A 7 2.90 -10.44 -0.29
C ALA A 7 2.07 -9.77 0.84
N GLY A 8 2.14 -10.26 2.08
CA GLY A 8 1.57 -9.64 3.27
C GLY A 8 2.34 -8.48 3.87
N CYS A 9 3.42 -8.05 3.23
CA CYS A 9 4.31 -7.01 3.71
C CYS A 9 5.00 -7.34 5.05
N HIS A 10 5.14 -8.63 5.40
CA HIS A 10 5.98 -9.07 6.49
C HIS A 10 7.45 -9.05 6.06
N LEU A 11 8.25 -8.24 6.76
CA LEU A 11 9.69 -8.18 6.56
C LEU A 11 10.35 -9.26 7.42
N ASP A 12 11.04 -10.20 6.77
CA ASP A 12 11.98 -11.08 7.44
C ASP A 12 13.40 -10.53 7.21
N VAL A 13 14.01 -10.10 8.32
CA VAL A 13 15.35 -9.52 8.36
C VAL A 13 16.29 -10.60 8.92
N PRO A 14 17.27 -11.08 8.13
CA PRO A 14 18.19 -12.11 8.62
C PRO A 14 18.98 -11.57 9.83
N PRO A 15 19.22 -12.40 10.86
CA PRO A 15 19.89 -11.95 12.07
C PRO A 15 21.34 -11.54 11.77
N GLU A 16 21.67 -10.30 12.06
CA GLU A 16 23.03 -9.77 12.05
C GLU A 16 23.76 -10.16 13.36
N HIS A 17 25.03 -10.60 13.24
CA HIS A 17 25.83 -11.29 14.28
C HIS A 17 25.58 -10.89 15.77
N GLU A 18 25.15 -11.92 16.53
CA GLU A 18 25.36 -12.25 17.96
C GLU A 18 24.59 -11.49 19.08
N HIS A 19 23.49 -12.09 19.55
CA HIS A 19 23.39 -12.63 20.91
C HIS A 19 22.32 -13.75 20.98
N GLU A 20 22.71 -14.86 21.60
CA GLU A 20 21.91 -16.06 21.83
C GLU A 20 20.55 -15.73 22.48
N HIS A 21 19.47 -16.04 21.78
CA HIS A 21 18.22 -16.46 22.41
C HIS A 21 17.62 -17.56 21.53
N GLU A 22 17.70 -18.78 22.04
CA GLU A 22 16.91 -19.91 21.55
C GLU A 22 15.44 -19.55 21.67
N HIS A 23 14.79 -19.32 20.54
CA HIS A 23 13.37 -19.57 20.37
C HIS A 23 13.17 -20.14 18.97
N GLU A 24 13.15 -21.46 18.91
CA GLU A 24 12.49 -22.17 17.82
C GLU A 24 11.01 -21.79 17.86
N HIS A 25 10.63 -20.88 16.99
CA HIS A 25 9.24 -20.73 16.55
C HIS A 25 9.27 -20.83 15.03
N GLU A 26 9.14 -22.06 14.53
CA GLU A 26 8.60 -22.29 13.19
C GLU A 26 7.16 -21.76 13.20
N HIS A 27 7.00 -20.46 12.94
CA HIS A 27 5.72 -19.93 12.51
C HIS A 27 5.59 -20.25 11.03
N GLU A 28 4.93 -21.36 10.72
CA GLU A 28 4.21 -21.48 9.46
C GLU A 28 3.15 -20.37 9.44
N HIS A 29 3.52 -19.18 8.96
CA HIS A 29 2.53 -18.20 8.55
C HIS A 29 2.01 -18.65 7.19
N GLU A 30 0.81 -19.25 7.19
CA GLU A 30 -0.01 -19.32 5.99
C GLU A 30 -0.08 -17.89 5.42
N HIS A 31 0.48 -17.69 4.23
CA HIS A 31 0.56 -16.42 3.54
C HIS A 31 -0.85 -15.96 3.10
N GLU A 32 -1.69 -15.54 4.06
CA GLU A 32 -3.08 -15.12 3.82
C GLU A 32 -3.21 -13.66 3.33
N HIS A 33 -2.17 -13.13 2.69
CA HIS A 33 -2.21 -11.78 2.14
C HIS A 33 -1.80 -11.81 0.67
N GLU A 34 -2.81 -11.71 -0.20
CA GLU A 34 -2.65 -11.92 -1.64
C GLU A 34 -2.15 -10.68 -2.39
N GLN A 35 -1.99 -9.52 -1.75
CA GLN A 35 -1.57 -8.28 -2.41
C GLN A 35 -0.57 -7.49 -1.55
N GLY A 36 0.59 -7.17 -2.14
CA GLY A 36 1.64 -6.38 -1.52
C GLY A 36 2.31 -5.41 -2.50
N ALA A 37 2.91 -4.35 -1.97
CA ALA A 37 3.65 -3.37 -2.74
C ALA A 37 4.71 -2.67 -1.87
N VAL A 38 5.81 -2.27 -2.53
CA VAL A 38 6.91 -1.51 -1.93
C VAL A 38 7.04 -0.18 -2.65
N TYR A 39 7.02 0.91 -1.92
CA TYR A 39 7.23 2.26 -2.45
C TYR A 39 8.53 2.85 -1.94
N LEU A 40 9.41 3.26 -2.85
CA LEU A 40 10.68 3.89 -2.48
C LEU A 40 10.47 5.38 -2.20
N VAL A 41 10.61 5.76 -0.93
CA VAL A 41 10.54 7.16 -0.49
C VAL A 41 11.87 7.87 -0.78
N ASP A 42 12.98 7.24 -0.42
CA ASP A 42 14.33 7.82 -0.53
C ASP A 42 15.41 6.73 -0.51
N GLY A 43 16.55 6.97 -1.14
CA GLY A 43 17.68 6.04 -1.19
C GLY A 43 17.68 5.10 -2.40
N GLU A 44 18.23 3.90 -2.23
CA GLU A 44 18.39 2.89 -3.28
C GLU A 44 17.59 1.63 -2.94
N LEU A 45 16.89 1.04 -3.91
CA LEU A 45 16.16 -0.21 -3.73
C LEU A 45 16.23 -1.04 -5.00
N ASP A 46 16.45 -2.33 -4.82
CA ASP A 46 16.30 -3.36 -5.83
C ASP A 46 15.28 -4.39 -5.33
N VAL A 47 14.34 -4.75 -6.20
CA VAL A 47 13.29 -5.74 -5.96
C VAL A 47 13.48 -6.85 -6.99
N ASP A 48 13.84 -8.05 -6.54
CA ASP A 48 14.09 -9.22 -7.39
C ASP A 48 15.03 -8.95 -8.59
N GLY A 49 16.08 -8.15 -8.37
CA GLY A 49 17.05 -7.77 -9.40
C GLY A 49 16.62 -6.59 -10.29
N THR A 50 15.50 -5.94 -9.94
CA THR A 50 15.02 -4.73 -10.61
C THR A 50 15.21 -3.51 -9.73
N ALA A 51 16.08 -2.59 -10.15
CA ALA A 51 16.25 -1.30 -9.49
C ALA A 51 14.96 -0.46 -9.56
N ILE A 52 14.54 0.06 -8.41
CA ILE A 52 13.37 0.93 -8.24
C ILE A 52 13.86 2.36 -8.03
N GLU A 53 13.31 3.31 -8.79
CA GLU A 53 13.66 4.72 -8.63
C GLU A 53 12.85 5.39 -7.52
N SER A 54 13.36 6.50 -6.98
CA SER A 54 12.64 7.27 -5.96
C SER A 54 11.26 7.70 -6.46
N ALA A 55 10.26 7.62 -5.59
CA ALA A 55 8.86 7.85 -5.87
C ALA A 55 8.20 6.84 -6.84
N GLN A 56 8.78 5.66 -7.03
CA GLN A 56 8.15 4.53 -7.70
C GLN A 56 7.64 3.48 -6.72
N MET A 57 6.65 2.70 -7.18
CA MET A 57 6.07 1.58 -6.45
C MET A 57 6.25 0.30 -7.26
N ALA A 58 6.83 -0.73 -6.63
CA ALA A 58 6.80 -2.10 -7.13
C ALA A 58 5.57 -2.81 -6.52
N VAL A 59 4.73 -3.41 -7.37
CA VAL A 59 3.62 -4.26 -6.94
C VAL A 59 4.13 -5.70 -6.96
N LEU A 60 3.89 -6.42 -5.87
CA LEU A 60 4.33 -7.81 -5.71
C LEU A 60 3.25 -8.76 -6.22
N ASP A 61 3.68 -9.85 -6.83
CA ASP A 61 2.77 -10.90 -7.24
C ASP A 61 2.18 -11.63 -6.01
N ALA A 62 0.91 -12.01 -6.11
CA ALA A 62 0.24 -12.74 -5.05
C ALA A 62 0.95 -14.08 -4.76
N GLY A 63 1.17 -14.38 -3.48
CA GLY A 63 1.75 -15.65 -3.05
C GLY A 63 3.24 -15.81 -3.37
N THR A 64 3.95 -14.74 -3.72
CA THR A 64 5.41 -14.75 -3.87
C THR A 64 6.08 -14.03 -2.70
N VAL A 65 7.33 -14.40 -2.45
CA VAL A 65 8.24 -13.68 -1.55
C VAL A 65 9.20 -12.91 -2.43
N ALA A 66 9.21 -11.59 -2.30
CA ALA A 66 10.12 -10.71 -3.01
C ALA A 66 11.40 -10.50 -2.21
N GLN A 67 12.54 -10.50 -2.89
CA GLN A 67 13.81 -10.14 -2.31
C GLN A 67 14.04 -8.63 -2.48
N LEU A 68 14.20 -7.94 -1.35
CA LEU A 68 14.56 -6.53 -1.33
C LEU A 68 16.03 -6.39 -1.01
N SER A 69 16.75 -5.64 -1.82
CA SER A 69 18.15 -5.33 -1.55
C SER A 69 18.47 -3.86 -1.79
N SER A 70 19.51 -3.38 -1.12
CA SER A 70 20.04 -2.03 -1.33
C SER A 70 21.54 -2.02 -1.14
N ALA A 71 22.24 -1.27 -2.01
CA ALA A 71 23.67 -1.01 -1.91
C ALA A 71 23.98 0.15 -0.95
N GLY A 72 22.95 0.88 -0.49
CA GLY A 72 23.06 1.98 0.46
C GLY A 72 21.89 2.03 1.44
N ASP A 73 21.54 3.24 1.88
CA ASP A 73 20.35 3.47 2.69
C ASP A 73 19.09 3.41 1.82
N ALA A 74 18.00 2.91 2.39
CA ALA A 74 16.69 2.84 1.74
C ALA A 74 15.60 3.18 2.75
N ARG A 75 14.73 4.13 2.40
CA ARG A 75 13.49 4.39 3.12
C ARG A 75 12.32 3.97 2.24
N VAL A 76 11.61 2.94 2.67
CA VAL A 76 10.49 2.38 1.93
C VAL A 76 9.19 2.45 2.72
N MET A 77 8.07 2.50 2.02
CA MET A 77 6.75 2.23 2.57
C MET A 77 6.27 0.89 2.04
N LEU A 78 5.65 0.11 2.91
CA LEU A 78 5.02 -1.16 2.58
C LEU A 78 3.50 -0.99 2.60
N ALA A 79 2.83 -1.54 1.60
CA ALA A 79 1.38 -1.51 1.51
C ALA A 79 0.87 -2.87 1.05
N GLY A 80 0.00 -3.50 1.83
CA GLY A 80 -0.56 -4.81 1.49
C GLY A 80 -1.73 -5.19 2.39
N GLY A 81 -2.37 -6.32 2.05
CA GLY A 81 -3.47 -6.88 2.82
C GLY A 81 -4.37 -7.80 2.01
N VAL A 82 -5.47 -8.21 2.61
CA VAL A 82 -6.49 -9.04 1.97
C VAL A 82 -7.17 -8.25 0.84
N PRO A 83 -7.37 -8.83 -0.36
CA PRO A 83 -8.11 -8.18 -1.43
C PRO A 83 -9.49 -7.73 -0.98
N LEU A 84 -9.97 -6.62 -1.55
CA LEU A 84 -11.34 -6.18 -1.30
C LEU A 84 -12.35 -7.18 -1.90
N ASP A 85 -13.50 -7.38 -1.23
CA ASP A 85 -14.59 -8.29 -1.63
C ASP A 85 -15.28 -7.97 -2.99
N GLY A 86 -14.70 -7.10 -3.82
CA GLY A 86 -15.20 -6.79 -5.16
C GLY A 86 -14.75 -5.44 -5.70
N GLU A 87 -15.26 -5.09 -6.88
CA GLU A 87 -14.93 -3.85 -7.58
C GLU A 87 -15.23 -2.60 -6.72
N ARG A 88 -14.38 -1.57 -6.86
CA ARG A 88 -14.61 -0.24 -6.32
C ARG A 88 -14.67 0.75 -7.46
N LEU A 89 -15.78 1.47 -7.54
CA LEU A 89 -15.93 2.61 -8.42
C LEU A 89 -15.28 3.81 -7.73
N ILE A 90 -14.36 4.47 -8.45
CA ILE A 90 -13.69 5.68 -7.99
C ILE A 90 -14.09 6.81 -8.93
N HIS A 91 -14.66 7.88 -8.36
CA HIS A 91 -14.96 9.10 -9.09
C HIS A 91 -14.57 10.30 -8.25
N TRP A 92 -13.50 11.01 -8.65
CA TRP A 92 -12.90 12.06 -7.84
C TRP A 92 -12.64 11.54 -6.40
N ASN A 93 -13.10 12.24 -5.37
CA ASN A 93 -12.94 11.84 -3.97
C ASN A 93 -13.99 10.82 -3.48
N PHE A 94 -14.82 10.26 -4.37
CA PHE A 94 -15.87 9.29 -4.00
C PHE A 94 -15.48 7.86 -4.39
N VAL A 95 -15.50 6.97 -3.41
CA VAL A 95 -15.20 5.54 -3.57
C VAL A 95 -16.36 4.71 -3.03
N SER A 96 -16.88 3.79 -3.83
CA SER A 96 -18.01 2.93 -3.44
C SER A 96 -18.12 1.72 -4.38
N SER A 97 -18.69 0.61 -3.91
CA SER A 97 -19.11 -0.50 -4.78
C SER A 97 -20.44 -0.25 -5.49
N SER A 98 -21.15 0.84 -5.15
CA SER A 98 -22.44 1.22 -5.74
C SER A 98 -22.36 2.53 -6.53
N ARG A 99 -22.73 2.48 -7.81
CA ARG A 99 -22.80 3.64 -8.69
C ARG A 99 -23.84 4.66 -8.22
N GLU A 100 -25.00 4.20 -7.76
CA GLU A 100 -26.06 5.07 -7.22
C GLU A 100 -25.57 5.88 -6.01
N LYS A 101 -24.77 5.28 -5.10
CA LYS A 101 -24.16 6.02 -3.99
C LYS A 101 -23.23 7.12 -4.47
N ILE A 102 -22.43 6.86 -5.51
CA ILE A 102 -21.54 7.86 -6.11
C ILE A 102 -22.34 8.99 -6.75
N GLU A 103 -23.41 8.69 -7.49
CA GLU A 103 -24.25 9.70 -8.13
C GLU A 103 -24.95 10.59 -7.09
N ARG A 104 -25.49 10.00 -6.02
CA ARG A 104 -26.05 10.77 -4.90
C ARG A 104 -25.00 11.64 -4.22
N ALA A 105 -23.80 11.12 -3.97
CA ALA A 105 -22.71 11.89 -3.37
C ALA A 105 -22.29 13.06 -4.27
N GLN A 106 -22.19 12.85 -5.59
CA GLN A 106 -21.90 13.92 -6.53
C GLN A 106 -22.97 15.01 -6.52
N GLN A 107 -24.26 14.64 -6.51
CA GLN A 107 -25.36 15.61 -6.46
C GLN A 107 -25.33 16.42 -5.15
N ALA A 108 -25.14 15.73 -4.02
CA ALA A 108 -25.03 16.38 -2.71
C ALA A 108 -23.83 17.34 -2.65
N TRP A 109 -22.70 16.98 -3.27
CA TRP A 109 -21.53 17.85 -3.37
C TRP A 109 -21.79 19.09 -4.24
N ARG A 110 -22.42 18.92 -5.40
CA ARG A 110 -22.82 20.04 -6.29
C ARG A 110 -23.79 20.99 -5.60
N GLN A 111 -24.72 20.46 -4.82
CA GLN A 111 -25.73 21.22 -4.09
C GLN A 111 -25.24 21.75 -2.74
N GLN A 112 -24.01 21.39 -2.32
CA GLN A 112 -23.42 21.72 -1.02
C GLN A 112 -24.30 21.31 0.17
N THR A 113 -24.94 20.14 0.09
CA THR A 113 -25.82 19.59 1.14
C THR A 113 -25.11 18.60 2.07
N MET A 114 -23.84 18.32 1.83
CA MET A 114 -23.00 17.58 2.79
C MET A 114 -22.63 18.46 3.99
N ASP A 115 -22.32 17.81 5.11
CA ASP A 115 -21.85 18.51 6.32
C ASP A 115 -20.62 19.35 6.02
N LYS A 116 -20.63 20.58 6.55
CA LYS A 116 -19.52 21.51 6.38
C LYS A 116 -18.47 21.25 7.45
N VAL A 117 -17.21 21.27 7.05
CA VAL A 117 -16.08 21.25 7.97
C VAL A 117 -15.99 22.62 8.66
N PRO A 118 -15.99 22.69 10.01
CA PRO A 118 -15.90 23.96 10.73
C PRO A 118 -14.64 24.75 10.33
N GLY A 119 -14.83 26.04 10.02
CA GLY A 119 -13.74 26.93 9.63
C GLY A 119 -13.28 26.83 8.17
N GLU A 120 -13.75 25.84 7.41
CA GLU A 120 -13.47 25.75 5.97
C GLU A 120 -14.36 26.74 5.20
N THR A 121 -13.74 27.45 4.26
CA THR A 121 -14.41 28.48 3.44
C THR A 121 -14.22 28.25 1.95
N LYS A 122 -13.28 27.38 1.57
CA LYS A 122 -13.00 27.03 0.18
C LYS A 122 -13.85 25.83 -0.20
N TRP A 123 -14.28 25.83 -1.45
CA TRP A 123 -15.00 24.73 -2.06
C TRP A 123 -14.38 24.39 -3.40
N ALA A 124 -14.11 23.10 -3.62
CA ALA A 124 -13.60 22.59 -4.88
C ALA A 124 -14.75 22.02 -5.72
N PRO A 125 -15.04 22.56 -6.91
CA PRO A 125 -16.05 21.98 -7.79
C PRO A 125 -15.65 20.58 -8.23
N LEU A 126 -16.65 19.73 -8.48
CA LEU A 126 -16.41 18.51 -9.24
C LEU A 126 -15.90 18.89 -10.65
N PRO A 127 -14.90 18.17 -11.19
CA PRO A 127 -14.43 18.41 -12.54
C PRO A 127 -15.54 18.17 -13.57
N ASP A 128 -15.52 18.96 -14.65
CA ASP A 128 -16.27 18.61 -15.85
C ASP A 128 -15.69 17.33 -16.46
N ARG A 129 -16.57 16.54 -17.09
CA ARG A 129 -16.33 15.13 -17.44
C ARG A 129 -15.11 14.92 -18.34
#